data_AF-A0A415S9D1-F1
#
_entry.id   AF-A0A415S9D1-F1
#
_cell.length_a   1.000
_cell.length_b   1.000
_cell.length_c   1.000
_cell.angle_alpha   90.00
_cell.angle_beta   90.00
_cell.angle_gamma   90.00
#
_symmetry.space_group_name_H-M   'P 1'
#
loop_
_entity.id
_entity.type
_entity.pdbx_description
1 polymer ?
#
loop_
_entity_poly.entity_id
_entity_poly.type
_entity_poly.pdbx_seq_one_letter_code
_entity_poly.pdbx_strand_id
1 'polypeptide(L)'
;MFQYTPFEKSLCANARLFSITKKNLDLFLLLQTNTITYRQLHLTKLHGLTETSGRLSLKRLEAEGFIYSKQVTANSQIKYFYLSAKGRVFLKKLLPSEYAQSLHINWEKRPPAGIQQLFHRIHGNDFYFSYISLPTSQPRPWILEPRLPGISNNHNVPPRSDGCLYCDCFTYYIEQDNGTQSENILLNKLKNYIQGGFFNSNSKNRLVFCLAFPHRKKSAQKPAFSIYKLLLKFTKLWELLEKTHNIELDYPQFLQTLSTSPLKETVTLKEFSGFENIYRLHPEIQSAKDANALKKAYLHVSATSQALDEELDTLFQKRLKSHFSSFYEDVDPQMLLSALEGIPLYVCANHQLPSYIPLIAAEDTSFQTKIYELLFYNGLNTDNWHFHSPIKFHNTINFTFRMGLQHSIYGTLAIEFPSIDLSSHIRIRHFFKNSTKHTQVILLLIGKRKDITNYCNTFLSKCLYSDTIHLLFADIDSIYQPTPAPIYQITEAKITSQILLECDEFDEQFHIIKKEENIL
;
A
#
# COMPACT_ATOMS: atom_id res chain seq x y z
N MET A 1 27.99 0.81 5.95
CA MET A 1 27.07 0.18 6.92
C MET A 1 25.78 -0.17 6.19
N PHE A 2 25.32 -1.42 6.21
CA PHE A 2 23.96 -1.74 5.75
C PHE A 2 22.98 -1.20 6.79
N GLN A 3 22.14 -0.23 6.43
CA GLN A 3 21.13 0.30 7.33
C GLN A 3 19.96 -0.68 7.37
N TYR A 4 19.80 -1.40 8.48
CA TYR A 4 18.65 -2.28 8.70
C TYR A 4 17.36 -1.45 8.82
N THR A 5 16.33 -1.90 8.12
CA THR A 5 14.96 -1.40 8.29
C THR A 5 14.41 -1.77 9.68
N PRO A 6 13.40 -1.06 10.20
CA PRO A 6 12.76 -1.42 11.48
C PRO A 6 12.20 -2.84 11.49
N PHE A 7 11.67 -3.32 10.36
CA PHE A 7 11.27 -4.72 10.18
C PHE A 7 12.43 -5.69 10.42
N GLU A 8 13.60 -5.44 9.80
CA GLU A 8 14.79 -6.29 9.96
C GLU A 8 15.34 -6.26 11.37
N LYS A 9 15.37 -5.08 12.00
CA LYS A 9 15.80 -4.94 13.41
C LYS A 9 14.89 -5.74 14.34
N SER A 10 13.57 -5.63 14.15
CA SER A 10 12.57 -6.34 14.93
C SER A 10 12.66 -7.85 14.70
N LEU A 11 12.88 -8.29 13.45
CA LEU A 11 13.09 -9.69 13.13
C LEU A 11 14.33 -10.26 13.83
N CYS A 12 15.45 -9.55 13.81
CA CYS A 12 16.65 -9.95 14.52
C CYS A 12 16.39 -10.06 16.03
N ALA A 13 15.78 -9.04 16.63
CA ALA A 13 15.49 -9.01 18.05
C ALA A 13 14.56 -10.17 18.46
N ASN A 14 13.42 -10.32 17.78
CA ASN A 14 12.41 -11.32 18.11
C ASN A 14 12.90 -12.75 17.87
N ALA A 15 13.72 -12.97 16.84
CA ALA A 15 14.32 -14.27 16.55
C ALA A 15 15.63 -14.52 17.32
N ARG A 16 16.07 -13.61 18.21
CA ARG A 16 17.35 -13.66 18.93
C ARG A 16 18.57 -13.85 18.01
N LEU A 17 18.55 -13.21 16.85
CA LEU A 17 19.63 -13.24 15.86
C LEU A 17 20.53 -12.02 16.01
N PHE A 18 21.84 -12.22 16.00
CA PHE A 18 22.82 -11.12 15.98
C PHE A 18 22.70 -10.28 14.70
N SER A 19 22.47 -10.93 13.56
CA SER A 19 22.27 -10.26 12.28
C SER A 19 21.41 -11.11 11.35
N ILE A 20 20.80 -10.47 10.36
CA ILE A 20 20.08 -11.14 9.28
C ILE A 20 20.66 -10.72 7.93
N THR A 21 20.82 -11.68 7.03
CA THR A 21 21.18 -11.42 5.63
C THR A 21 19.92 -11.26 4.79
N LYS A 22 20.01 -10.58 3.64
CA LYS A 22 18.88 -10.50 2.69
C LYS A 22 18.38 -11.87 2.23
N LYS A 23 19.30 -12.84 2.12
CA LYS A 23 18.98 -14.25 1.87
C LYS A 23 18.04 -14.82 2.94
N ASN A 24 18.39 -14.65 4.21
CA ASN A 24 17.60 -15.13 5.33
C ASN A 24 16.22 -14.44 5.39
N LEU A 25 16.19 -13.14 5.12
CA LEU A 25 14.98 -12.34 5.06
C LEU A 25 14.02 -12.85 3.97
N ASP A 26 14.50 -13.07 2.75
CA ASP A 26 13.67 -13.58 1.65
C ASP A 26 13.11 -14.97 1.93
N LEU A 27 13.92 -15.83 2.55
CA LEU A 27 13.48 -17.16 2.98
C LEU A 27 12.43 -17.08 4.10
N PHE A 28 12.58 -16.15 5.05
CA PHE A 28 11.58 -15.88 6.07
C PHE A 28 10.26 -15.39 5.46
N LEU A 29 10.30 -14.45 4.52
CA LEU A 29 9.11 -13.98 3.82
C LEU A 29 8.40 -15.10 3.08
N LEU A 30 9.14 -15.95 2.37
CA LEU A 30 8.62 -17.14 1.71
C LEU A 30 8.01 -18.16 2.69
N LEU A 31 8.54 -18.27 3.90
CA LEU A 31 7.99 -19.13 4.95
C LEU A 31 6.62 -18.62 5.41
N GLN A 32 6.48 -17.30 5.61
CA GLN A 32 5.23 -16.65 6.00
C GLN A 32 4.17 -16.76 4.90
N THR A 33 4.51 -16.38 3.67
CA THR A 33 3.52 -16.18 2.60
C THR A 33 3.34 -17.38 1.69
N ASN A 34 4.13 -18.44 1.88
CA ASN A 34 4.22 -19.64 1.05
C ASN A 34 4.78 -19.44 -0.36
N THR A 35 4.29 -18.40 -1.04
CA THR A 35 4.70 -17.99 -2.37
C THR A 35 5.04 -16.51 -2.40
N ILE A 36 6.02 -16.16 -3.24
CA ILE A 36 6.37 -14.77 -3.54
C ILE A 36 6.58 -14.61 -5.05
N THR A 37 6.31 -13.41 -5.55
CA THR A 37 6.64 -12.97 -6.91
C THR A 37 7.68 -11.84 -6.87
N TYR A 38 8.30 -11.51 -8.01
CA TYR A 38 9.21 -10.36 -8.08
C TYR A 38 8.53 -9.04 -7.68
N ARG A 39 7.30 -8.83 -8.16
CA ARG A 39 6.49 -7.65 -7.80
C ARG A 39 6.28 -7.56 -6.30
N GLN A 40 5.90 -8.65 -5.66
CA GLN A 40 5.67 -8.68 -4.21
C GLN A 40 6.91 -8.40 -3.40
N LEU A 41 8.05 -8.95 -3.80
CA LEU A 41 9.31 -8.64 -3.14
C LEU A 41 9.68 -7.17 -3.31
N HIS A 42 9.41 -6.59 -4.48
CA HIS A 42 9.59 -5.16 -4.72
C HIS A 42 8.68 -4.29 -3.83
N LEU A 43 7.42 -4.67 -3.63
CA LEU A 43 6.47 -3.94 -2.76
C LEU A 43 7.02 -3.73 -1.35
N THR A 44 7.79 -4.67 -0.83
CA THR A 44 8.38 -4.55 0.53
C THR A 44 9.38 -3.42 0.70
N LYS A 45 9.97 -2.90 -0.39
CA LYS A 45 11.10 -1.96 -0.38
C LYS A 45 12.35 -2.45 0.39
N LEU A 46 12.39 -3.70 0.87
CA LEU A 46 13.51 -4.26 1.64
C LEU A 46 14.79 -4.41 0.80
N HIS A 47 14.66 -4.53 -0.53
CA HIS A 47 15.77 -4.59 -1.48
C HIS A 47 16.02 -3.25 -2.19
N GLY A 48 15.42 -2.16 -1.71
CA GLY A 48 15.48 -0.84 -2.34
C GLY A 48 14.32 -0.58 -3.31
N LEU A 49 14.44 0.48 -4.10
CA LEU A 49 13.33 1.04 -4.90
C LEU A 49 13.15 0.39 -6.29
N THR A 50 13.86 -0.70 -6.59
CA THR A 50 13.80 -1.33 -7.91
C THR A 50 13.41 -2.81 -7.81
N GLU A 51 12.67 -3.31 -8.79
CA GLU A 51 12.32 -4.75 -8.89
C GLU A 51 13.56 -5.62 -9.15
N THR A 52 14.61 -5.04 -9.75
CA THR A 52 15.83 -5.73 -10.16
C THR A 52 16.60 -6.36 -9.00
N SER A 53 16.72 -5.66 -7.87
CA SER A 53 17.48 -6.14 -6.70
C SER A 53 16.83 -7.38 -6.09
N GLY A 54 15.52 -7.33 -5.83
CA GLY A 54 14.75 -8.49 -5.37
C GLY A 54 14.81 -9.66 -6.36
N ARG A 55 14.76 -9.37 -7.66
CA ARG A 55 14.92 -10.38 -8.71
C ARG A 55 16.28 -11.09 -8.67
N LEU A 56 17.36 -10.36 -8.46
CA LEU A 56 18.69 -10.94 -8.32
C LEU A 56 18.80 -11.83 -7.07
N SER A 57 18.19 -11.40 -5.96
CA SER A 57 18.16 -12.17 -4.72
C SER A 57 17.48 -13.53 -4.90
N LEU A 58 16.27 -13.55 -5.47
CA LEU A 58 15.53 -14.79 -5.72
C LEU A 58 16.25 -15.71 -6.72
N LYS A 59 16.90 -15.18 -7.76
CA LYS A 59 17.72 -15.99 -8.68
C LYS A 59 18.89 -16.65 -7.98
N ARG A 60 19.53 -15.98 -7.02
CA ARG A 60 20.64 -16.54 -6.24
C ARG A 60 20.16 -17.68 -5.35
N LEU A 61 19.05 -17.47 -4.64
CA LEU A 61 18.39 -18.49 -3.82
C LEU A 61 17.96 -19.73 -4.63
N GLU A 62 17.49 -19.51 -5.85
CA GLU A 62 17.13 -20.57 -6.81
C GLU A 62 18.36 -21.38 -7.22
N ALA A 63 19.46 -20.72 -7.62
CA ALA A 63 20.71 -21.37 -8.01
C ALA A 63 21.35 -22.16 -6.84
N GLU A 64 21.22 -21.66 -5.61
CA GLU A 64 21.69 -22.34 -4.40
C GLU A 64 20.76 -23.49 -3.93
N GLY A 65 19.61 -23.66 -4.57
CA GLY A 65 18.65 -24.74 -4.30
C GLY A 65 17.77 -24.55 -3.05
N PHE A 66 17.71 -23.33 -2.48
CA PHE A 66 16.86 -23.04 -1.32
C PHE A 66 15.38 -22.82 -1.69
N ILE A 67 15.11 -22.46 -2.95
CA ILE A 67 13.76 -22.22 -3.46
C ILE A 67 13.57 -22.91 -4.80
N TYR A 68 12.32 -23.23 -5.11
CA TYR A 68 11.89 -23.61 -6.45
C TYR A 68 11.18 -22.45 -7.10
N SER A 69 11.13 -22.49 -8.43
CA SER A 69 10.37 -21.53 -9.19
C SER A 69 9.46 -22.19 -10.22
N LYS A 70 8.35 -21.51 -10.52
CA LYS A 70 7.38 -21.91 -11.54
C LYS A 70 6.80 -20.66 -12.19
N GLN A 71 6.37 -20.78 -13.44
CA GLN A 71 5.50 -19.77 -14.06
C GLN A 71 4.05 -20.10 -13.72
N VAL A 72 3.22 -19.06 -13.58
CA VAL A 72 1.79 -19.26 -13.29
C VAL A 72 1.08 -19.98 -14.43
N THR A 73 1.44 -19.66 -15.68
CA THR A 73 1.09 -20.42 -16.90
C THR A 73 2.29 -20.39 -17.84
N ALA A 74 2.36 -21.31 -18.82
CA ALA A 74 3.49 -21.41 -19.75
C ALA A 74 3.78 -20.09 -20.52
N ASN A 75 2.75 -19.26 -20.73
CA ASN A 75 2.86 -17.97 -21.42
C ASN A 75 2.83 -16.77 -20.47
N SER A 76 2.78 -17.01 -19.15
CA SER A 76 2.73 -15.93 -18.17
C SER A 76 4.11 -15.32 -17.95
N GLN A 77 4.15 -13.99 -17.86
CA GLN A 77 5.34 -13.28 -17.37
C GLN A 77 5.48 -13.35 -15.84
N ILE A 78 4.47 -13.85 -15.14
CA ILE A 78 4.47 -13.97 -13.68
C ILE A 78 5.17 -15.27 -13.31
N LYS A 79 6.37 -15.11 -12.73
CA LYS A 79 7.13 -16.18 -12.09
C LYS A 79 6.91 -16.09 -10.58
N TYR A 80 6.61 -17.21 -9.95
CA TYR A 80 6.47 -17.32 -8.51
C TYR A 80 7.48 -18.32 -7.93
N PHE A 81 7.80 -18.13 -6.67
CA PHE A 81 8.81 -18.89 -5.95
C PHE A 81 8.24 -19.44 -4.65
N TYR A 82 8.75 -20.58 -4.21
CA TYR A 82 8.36 -21.24 -2.96
C TYR A 82 9.52 -22.05 -2.38
N LEU A 83 9.49 -22.31 -1.08
CA LEU A 83 10.60 -22.98 -0.38
C LEU A 83 10.79 -24.43 -0.84
N SER A 84 12.07 -24.79 -1.06
CA SER A 84 12.49 -26.19 -1.19
C SER A 84 12.57 -26.87 0.18
N ALA A 85 12.77 -28.20 0.21
CA ALA A 85 13.05 -28.90 1.46
C ALA A 85 14.34 -28.38 2.13
N LYS A 86 15.39 -28.11 1.34
CA LYS A 86 16.63 -27.48 1.80
C LYS A 86 16.38 -26.10 2.42
N GLY A 87 15.54 -25.28 1.78
CA GLY A 87 15.06 -23.99 2.31
C GLY A 87 14.42 -24.10 3.68
N ARG A 88 13.45 -25.03 3.82
CA ARG A 88 12.75 -25.26 5.09
C ARG A 88 13.68 -25.73 6.20
N VAL A 89 14.56 -26.70 5.93
CA VAL A 89 15.52 -27.21 6.92
C VAL A 89 16.49 -26.12 7.37
N PHE A 90 16.94 -25.27 6.45
CA PHE A 90 17.78 -24.12 6.79
C PHE A 90 17.07 -23.15 7.74
N LEU A 91 15.80 -22.80 7.47
CA LEU A 91 15.02 -21.92 8.32
C LEU A 91 14.70 -22.52 9.69
N LYS A 92 14.45 -23.84 9.78
CA LYS A 92 14.27 -24.54 11.06
C LYS A 92 15.48 -24.44 11.97
N LYS A 93 16.69 -24.36 11.40
CA LYS A 93 17.93 -24.15 12.16
C LYS A 93 18.15 -22.69 12.54
N LEU A 94 17.67 -21.76 11.70
CA LEU A 94 17.86 -20.33 11.89
C LEU A 94 16.87 -19.72 12.89
N LEU A 95 15.60 -20.10 12.82
CA LEU A 95 14.53 -19.51 13.62
C LEU A 95 14.27 -20.37 14.87
N PRO A 96 14.26 -19.77 16.08
CA PRO A 96 13.83 -20.49 17.29
C PRO A 96 12.41 -21.06 17.14
N SER A 97 12.17 -22.25 17.69
CA SER A 97 10.86 -22.90 17.65
C SER A 97 9.76 -22.05 18.27
N GLU A 98 10.03 -21.43 19.42
CA GLU A 98 9.11 -20.52 20.12
C GLU A 98 8.68 -19.35 19.23
N TYR A 99 9.64 -18.75 18.51
CA TYR A 99 9.36 -17.64 17.62
C TYR A 99 8.59 -18.07 16.35
N ALA A 100 8.90 -19.24 15.80
CA ALA A 100 8.12 -19.79 14.70
C ALA A 100 6.67 -20.12 15.13
N GLN A 101 6.48 -20.57 16.37
CA GLN A 101 5.15 -20.82 16.95
C GLN A 101 4.38 -19.52 17.18
N SER A 102 5.02 -18.47 17.70
CA SER A 102 4.37 -17.17 17.91
C SER A 102 3.90 -16.53 16.60
N LEU A 103 4.54 -16.87 15.48
CA LEU A 103 4.16 -16.43 14.14
C LEU A 103 3.17 -17.37 13.42
N HIS A 104 2.67 -18.41 14.10
CA HIS A 104 1.76 -19.41 13.52
C HIS A 104 2.27 -20.04 12.23
N ILE A 105 3.59 -20.28 12.14
CA ILE A 105 4.21 -20.84 10.93
C ILE A 105 3.68 -22.25 10.63
N ASN A 106 3.16 -22.42 9.42
CA ASN A 106 2.88 -23.73 8.86
C ASN A 106 4.04 -24.20 7.97
N TRP A 107 4.87 -25.09 8.52
CA TRP A 107 6.06 -25.63 7.84
C TRP A 107 5.76 -26.51 6.62
N GLU A 108 4.54 -27.02 6.50
CA GLU A 108 4.17 -28.04 5.51
C GLU A 108 3.32 -27.48 4.37
N LYS A 109 2.78 -26.26 4.52
CA LYS A 109 1.92 -25.66 3.52
C LYS A 109 2.69 -25.55 2.19
N ARG A 110 2.07 -25.99 1.10
CA ARG A 110 2.60 -25.86 -0.28
C ARG A 110 1.74 -24.89 -1.09
N PRO A 111 2.28 -24.36 -2.20
CA PRO A 111 1.49 -23.57 -3.14
C PRO A 111 0.31 -24.41 -3.64
N PRO A 112 -0.86 -23.80 -3.90
CA PRO A 112 -2.00 -24.53 -4.40
C PRO A 112 -1.71 -25.00 -5.84
N ALA A 113 -2.25 -26.16 -6.22
CA ALA A 113 -2.05 -26.69 -7.56
C ALA A 113 -2.90 -25.96 -8.62
N GLY A 114 -4.09 -25.48 -8.23
CA GLY A 114 -5.00 -24.76 -9.12
C GLY A 114 -4.56 -23.33 -9.41
N ILE A 115 -4.58 -22.94 -10.69
CA ILE A 115 -4.14 -21.61 -11.15
C ILE A 115 -4.97 -20.48 -10.51
N GLN A 116 -6.30 -20.65 -10.43
CA GLN A 116 -7.17 -19.64 -9.83
C GLN A 116 -6.86 -19.42 -8.34
N GLN A 117 -6.71 -20.50 -7.57
CA GLN A 117 -6.31 -20.43 -6.16
C GLN A 117 -4.91 -19.83 -5.98
N LEU A 118 -3.99 -20.11 -6.92
CA LEU A 118 -2.66 -19.51 -6.90
C LEU A 118 -2.72 -18.00 -7.15
N PHE A 119 -3.52 -17.53 -8.10
CA PHE A 119 -3.73 -16.09 -8.31
C PHE A 119 -4.38 -15.43 -7.10
N HIS A 120 -5.41 -16.04 -6.52
CA HIS A 120 -6.01 -15.57 -5.26
C HIS A 120 -4.97 -15.45 -4.15
N ARG A 121 -4.11 -16.47 -3.97
CA ARG A 121 -3.06 -16.44 -2.94
C ARG A 121 -2.01 -15.38 -3.22
N ILE A 122 -1.56 -15.25 -4.47
CA ILE A 122 -0.61 -14.21 -4.85
C ILE A 122 -1.23 -12.84 -4.55
N HIS A 123 -2.43 -12.54 -5.05
CA HIS A 123 -3.02 -11.23 -4.83
C HIS A 123 -3.37 -10.95 -3.36
N GLY A 124 -3.86 -11.94 -2.61
CA GLY A 124 -4.11 -11.79 -1.17
C GLY A 124 -2.83 -11.48 -0.38
N ASN A 125 -1.69 -12.07 -0.77
CA ASN A 125 -0.40 -11.77 -0.16
C ASN A 125 0.08 -10.33 -0.41
N ASP A 126 -0.43 -9.62 -1.43
CA ASP A 126 -0.05 -8.23 -1.71
C ASP A 126 -0.34 -7.32 -0.51
N PHE A 127 -1.36 -7.65 0.31
CA PHE A 127 -1.66 -6.95 1.55
C PHE A 127 -0.50 -7.04 2.55
N TYR A 128 -0.02 -8.25 2.84
CA TYR A 128 1.09 -8.45 3.77
C TYR A 128 2.40 -7.83 3.28
N PHE A 129 2.70 -7.97 1.97
CA PHE A 129 3.89 -7.34 1.39
C PHE A 129 3.82 -5.80 1.40
N SER A 130 2.64 -5.23 1.26
CA SER A 130 2.42 -3.78 1.41
C SER A 130 2.56 -3.34 2.87
N TYR A 131 2.06 -4.12 3.83
CA TYR A 131 2.27 -3.89 5.27
C TYR A 131 3.76 -3.88 5.64
N ILE A 132 4.56 -4.83 5.14
CA ILE A 132 6.00 -4.87 5.40
C ILE A 132 6.71 -3.59 4.93
N SER A 133 6.19 -2.93 3.90
CA SER A 133 6.79 -1.70 3.37
C SER A 133 6.64 -0.48 4.27
N LEU A 134 5.80 -0.57 5.32
CA LEU A 134 5.60 0.52 6.26
C LEU A 134 6.88 0.79 7.07
N PRO A 135 7.22 2.06 7.34
CA PRO A 135 8.40 2.40 8.15
C PRO A 135 8.38 1.79 9.55
N THR A 136 7.20 1.63 10.14
CA THR A 136 7.01 1.07 11.49
C THR A 136 6.67 -0.42 11.48
N SER A 137 6.74 -1.09 10.32
CA SER A 137 6.36 -2.49 10.23
C SER A 137 7.26 -3.38 11.08
N GLN A 138 6.63 -4.38 11.68
CA GLN A 138 7.30 -5.44 12.42
C GLN A 138 6.87 -6.80 11.86
N PRO A 139 7.67 -7.87 12.05
CA PRO A 139 7.24 -9.22 11.73
C PRO A 139 6.00 -9.57 12.53
N ARG A 140 4.89 -9.83 11.83
CA ARG A 140 3.61 -10.19 12.40
C ARG A 140 3.13 -11.52 11.82
N PRO A 141 2.32 -12.30 12.55
CA PRO A 141 1.75 -13.53 12.01
C PRO A 141 0.89 -13.25 10.77
N TRP A 142 1.24 -13.89 9.64
CA TRP A 142 0.41 -13.92 8.44
C TRP A 142 -0.12 -15.34 8.24
N ILE A 143 -1.41 -15.53 8.49
CA ILE A 143 -2.06 -16.84 8.37
C ILE A 143 -2.84 -16.89 7.06
N LEU A 144 -2.49 -17.87 6.22
CA LEU A 144 -3.18 -18.14 4.96
C LEU A 144 -4.41 -19.01 5.19
N GLU A 145 -5.53 -18.63 4.59
CA GLU A 145 -6.80 -19.38 4.62
C GLU A 145 -7.30 -19.75 6.03
N PRO A 146 -7.29 -18.84 7.02
CA PRO A 146 -7.76 -19.15 8.37
C PRO A 146 -9.28 -19.27 8.39
N ARG A 147 -9.77 -20.12 9.29
CA ARG A 147 -11.20 -20.23 9.57
C ARG A 147 -11.71 -18.94 10.20
N LEU A 148 -12.95 -18.58 9.90
CA LEU A 148 -13.59 -17.46 10.56
C LEU A 148 -13.86 -17.78 12.04
N PRO A 149 -13.57 -16.84 12.96
CA PRO A 149 -13.89 -17.01 14.38
C PRO A 149 -15.41 -17.06 14.60
N GLY A 150 -15.84 -17.74 15.67
CA GLY A 150 -17.25 -17.75 16.09
C GLY A 150 -18.19 -18.65 15.27
N ILE A 151 -17.75 -19.21 14.14
CA ILE A 151 -18.59 -20.08 13.30
C ILE A 151 -18.38 -21.54 13.72
N SER A 152 -19.47 -22.20 14.12
CA SER A 152 -19.45 -23.58 14.64
C SER A 152 -18.88 -24.59 13.64
N ASN A 153 -18.26 -25.66 14.17
CA ASN A 153 -17.69 -26.75 13.37
C ASN A 153 -18.74 -27.62 12.63
N ASN A 154 -20.03 -27.29 12.72
CA ASN A 154 -21.11 -28.07 12.12
C ASN A 154 -21.20 -27.91 10.59
N HIS A 155 -20.44 -27.00 9.99
CA HIS A 155 -20.29 -26.93 8.54
C HIS A 155 -19.27 -27.96 8.04
N ASN A 156 -19.66 -28.79 7.07
CA ASN A 156 -18.77 -29.74 6.39
C ASN A 156 -17.47 -29.07 5.87
N VAL A 157 -17.55 -27.80 5.47
CA VAL A 157 -16.39 -26.94 5.21
C VAL A 157 -16.66 -25.58 5.87
N PRO A 158 -15.95 -25.22 6.96
CA PRO A 158 -16.16 -23.93 7.59
C PRO A 158 -15.69 -22.80 6.68
N PRO A 159 -16.36 -21.64 6.67
CA PRO A 159 -15.94 -20.47 5.90
C PRO A 159 -14.56 -19.98 6.37
N ARG A 160 -13.79 -19.45 5.42
CA ARG A 160 -12.40 -19.01 5.62
C ARG A 160 -12.20 -17.68 4.92
N SER A 161 -11.32 -16.84 5.47
CA SER A 161 -10.76 -15.71 4.72
C SER A 161 -9.63 -16.18 3.83
N ASP A 162 -9.17 -15.37 2.87
CA ASP A 162 -8.01 -15.71 2.04
C ASP A 162 -6.69 -15.54 2.81
N GLY A 163 -6.61 -14.51 3.64
CA GLY A 163 -5.47 -14.24 4.52
C GLY A 163 -5.88 -13.55 5.81
N CYS A 164 -4.96 -13.51 6.77
CA CYS A 164 -5.16 -12.82 8.04
C CYS A 164 -3.83 -12.32 8.61
N LEU A 165 -3.80 -11.05 8.97
CA LEU A 165 -2.67 -10.39 9.63
C LEU A 165 -3.04 -10.10 11.09
N TYR A 166 -2.24 -10.61 12.03
CA TYR A 166 -2.42 -10.35 13.46
C TYR A 166 -1.55 -9.18 13.91
N CYS A 167 -2.16 -8.09 14.35
CA CYS A 167 -1.48 -6.95 14.95
C CYS A 167 -1.89 -6.80 16.43
N ASP A 168 -1.43 -5.72 17.08
CA ASP A 168 -1.60 -5.56 18.53
C ASP A 168 -3.00 -5.06 18.89
N CYS A 169 -3.53 -4.12 18.10
CA CYS A 169 -4.87 -3.58 18.26
C CYS A 169 -5.92 -4.46 17.56
N PHE A 170 -5.69 -4.78 16.28
CA PHE A 170 -6.65 -5.49 15.45
C PHE A 170 -6.07 -6.70 14.71
N THR A 171 -6.97 -7.61 14.37
CA THR A 171 -6.71 -8.72 13.46
C THR A 171 -7.42 -8.44 12.13
N TYR A 172 -6.65 -8.34 11.05
CA TYR A 172 -7.14 -7.97 9.72
C TYR A 172 -7.37 -9.22 8.88
N TYR A 173 -8.62 -9.50 8.54
CA TYR A 173 -9.01 -10.60 7.66
C TYR A 173 -9.16 -10.08 6.24
N ILE A 174 -8.44 -10.71 5.32
CA ILE A 174 -8.31 -10.27 3.93
C ILE A 174 -9.13 -11.20 3.04
N GLU A 175 -10.02 -10.60 2.25
CA GLU A 175 -10.80 -11.24 1.20
C GLU A 175 -10.32 -10.72 -0.16
N GLN A 176 -9.79 -11.61 -0.99
CA GLN A 176 -9.34 -11.26 -2.33
C GLN A 176 -10.47 -11.44 -3.33
N ASP A 177 -10.78 -10.38 -4.08
CA ASP A 177 -11.60 -10.44 -5.28
C ASP A 177 -10.72 -10.14 -6.51
N ASN A 178 -10.69 -11.07 -7.45
CA ASN A 178 -9.98 -10.89 -8.73
C ASN A 178 -10.89 -10.31 -9.83
N GLY A 179 -12.01 -9.69 -9.43
CA GLY A 179 -13.01 -9.12 -10.32
C GLY A 179 -13.95 -10.15 -10.94
N THR A 180 -14.02 -11.36 -10.39
CA THR A 180 -14.77 -12.49 -10.96
C THR A 180 -15.91 -12.98 -10.09
N GLN A 181 -15.96 -12.60 -8.80
CA GLN A 181 -17.02 -13.04 -7.90
C GLN A 181 -18.34 -12.35 -8.25
N SER A 182 -19.48 -13.05 -8.21
CA SER A 182 -20.77 -12.39 -8.35
C SER A 182 -21.12 -11.63 -7.07
N GLU A 183 -22.03 -10.66 -7.17
CA GLU A 183 -22.53 -9.90 -6.03
C GLU A 183 -23.07 -10.85 -4.94
N ASN A 184 -23.93 -11.81 -5.30
CA ASN A 184 -24.47 -12.79 -4.38
C ASN A 184 -23.39 -13.59 -3.61
N ILE A 185 -22.26 -13.91 -4.24
CA ILE A 185 -21.14 -14.58 -3.57
C ILE A 185 -20.53 -13.66 -2.51
N LEU A 186 -20.31 -12.39 -2.85
CA LEU A 186 -19.77 -11.38 -1.93
C LEU A 186 -20.72 -11.11 -0.76
N LEU A 187 -22.03 -11.00 -1.02
CA LEU A 187 -23.06 -10.85 0.02
C LEU A 187 -23.09 -12.05 0.97
N ASN A 188 -22.99 -13.27 0.43
CA ASN A 188 -22.92 -14.48 1.26
C ASN A 188 -21.65 -14.53 2.12
N LYS A 189 -20.51 -14.07 1.59
CA LYS A 189 -19.29 -13.91 2.38
C LYS A 189 -19.51 -12.91 3.51
N LEU A 190 -20.08 -11.74 3.21
CA LEU A 190 -20.37 -10.71 4.22
C LEU A 190 -21.26 -11.26 5.34
N LYS A 191 -22.31 -12.03 5.01
CA LYS A 191 -23.17 -12.70 6.01
C LYS A 191 -22.39 -13.61 6.94
N ASN A 192 -21.41 -14.36 6.43
CA ASN A 192 -20.55 -15.18 7.29
C ASN A 192 -19.72 -14.31 8.26
N TYR A 193 -19.21 -13.16 7.80
CA TYR A 193 -18.47 -12.23 8.66
C TYR A 193 -19.36 -11.58 9.73
N ILE A 194 -20.60 -11.25 9.38
CA ILE A 194 -21.61 -10.77 10.33
C ILE A 194 -21.86 -11.83 11.41
N GLN A 195 -22.11 -13.08 11.00
CA GLN A 195 -22.27 -14.21 11.93
C GLN A 195 -21.02 -14.48 12.78
N GLY A 196 -19.83 -14.25 12.23
CA GLY A 196 -18.56 -14.32 12.95
C GLY A 196 -18.30 -13.16 13.92
N GLY A 197 -19.24 -12.21 14.07
CA GLY A 197 -19.16 -11.11 15.02
C GLY A 197 -18.15 -10.02 14.65
N PHE A 198 -17.80 -9.88 13.37
CA PHE A 198 -16.86 -8.85 12.90
C PHE A 198 -17.40 -7.44 13.08
N PHE A 199 -18.72 -7.30 13.01
CA PHE A 199 -19.44 -6.03 13.07
C PHE A 199 -20.08 -5.80 14.44
N ASN A 200 -19.47 -6.33 15.50
CA ASN A 200 -19.83 -5.98 16.87
C ASN A 200 -18.88 -4.88 17.37
N SER A 201 -19.37 -3.90 18.13
CA SER A 201 -18.54 -2.78 18.65
C SER A 201 -17.28 -3.22 19.40
N ASN A 202 -17.35 -4.34 20.11
CA ASN A 202 -16.22 -4.88 20.87
C ASN A 202 -15.29 -5.79 20.05
N SER A 203 -15.56 -5.98 18.76
CA SER A 203 -14.79 -6.87 17.91
C SER A 203 -13.40 -6.31 17.62
N LYS A 204 -12.37 -7.14 17.81
CA LYS A 204 -10.99 -6.86 17.36
C LYS A 204 -10.71 -7.31 15.93
N ASN A 205 -11.71 -7.84 15.24
CA ASN A 205 -11.56 -8.32 13.87
C ASN A 205 -11.97 -7.22 12.89
N ARG A 206 -11.20 -7.05 11.82
CA ARG A 206 -11.46 -6.08 10.75
C ARG A 206 -11.47 -6.78 9.40
N LEU A 207 -12.51 -6.54 8.61
CA LEU A 207 -12.65 -7.11 7.27
C LEU A 207 -12.09 -6.15 6.23
N VAL A 208 -11.25 -6.67 5.33
CA VAL A 208 -10.68 -5.94 4.20
C VAL A 208 -10.91 -6.72 2.91
N PHE A 209 -11.65 -6.15 1.98
CA PHE A 209 -11.71 -6.63 0.61
C PHE A 209 -10.59 -6.01 -0.22
N CYS A 210 -9.74 -6.85 -0.81
CA CYS A 210 -8.69 -6.45 -1.73
C CYS A 210 -9.11 -6.80 -3.16
N LEU A 211 -9.13 -5.81 -4.05
CA LEU A 211 -9.61 -5.95 -5.43
C LEU A 211 -8.43 -5.91 -6.39
N ALA A 212 -8.16 -7.04 -7.05
CA ALA A 212 -7.17 -7.12 -8.12
C ALA A 212 -7.88 -7.12 -9.47
N PHE A 213 -7.41 -6.24 -10.36
CA PHE A 213 -7.85 -6.21 -11.75
C PHE A 213 -6.67 -6.57 -12.65
N PRO A 214 -6.90 -7.42 -13.68
CA PRO A 214 -5.85 -7.73 -14.63
C PRO A 214 -5.51 -6.48 -15.45
N HIS A 215 -4.22 -6.16 -15.58
CA HIS A 215 -3.79 -5.16 -16.54
C HIS A 215 -4.14 -5.65 -17.96
N ARG A 216 -4.93 -4.87 -18.71
CA ARG A 216 -5.12 -5.10 -20.14
C ARG A 216 -3.80 -4.76 -20.83
N LYS A 217 -2.93 -5.76 -21.03
CA LYS A 217 -1.67 -5.54 -21.74
C LYS A 217 -1.97 -5.07 -23.18
N LYS A 218 -1.61 -3.83 -23.51
CA LYS A 218 -0.95 -3.57 -24.79
C LYS A 218 0.50 -4.00 -24.61
N SER A 219 0.89 -5.09 -25.26
CA SER A 219 2.23 -5.65 -25.16
C SER A 219 3.25 -4.73 -25.83
N ALA A 220 3.75 -3.72 -25.12
CA ALA A 220 5.10 -3.28 -25.38
C ALA A 220 6.01 -4.41 -24.86
N GLN A 221 6.76 -5.06 -25.76
CA GLN A 221 7.77 -6.05 -25.35
C GLN A 221 8.69 -5.39 -24.33
N LYS A 222 8.67 -5.88 -23.07
CA LYS A 222 9.66 -5.47 -22.07
C LYS A 222 11.03 -5.81 -22.66
N PRO A 223 11.94 -4.83 -22.83
CA PRO A 223 13.26 -5.10 -23.36
C PRO A 223 13.99 -6.10 -22.46
N ALA A 224 14.84 -6.94 -23.05
CA ALA A 224 15.55 -7.96 -22.29
C ALA A 224 16.47 -7.32 -21.23
N PHE A 225 16.55 -7.92 -20.02
CA PHE A 225 17.42 -7.45 -18.93
C PHE A 225 18.91 -7.41 -19.32
N SER A 226 19.31 -8.15 -20.35
CA SER A 226 20.63 -8.04 -20.98
C SER A 226 20.93 -6.63 -21.47
N ILE A 227 19.93 -5.92 -22.01
CA ILE A 227 20.05 -4.55 -22.51
C ILE A 227 20.34 -3.59 -21.35
N TYR A 228 19.64 -3.74 -20.22
CA TYR A 228 19.93 -2.94 -19.02
C TYR A 228 21.36 -3.16 -18.49
N LYS A 229 21.82 -4.41 -18.42
CA LYS A 229 23.20 -4.72 -17.99
C LYS A 229 24.25 -4.10 -18.93
N LEU A 230 23.99 -4.13 -20.24
CA LEU A 230 24.82 -3.47 -21.24
C LEU A 230 24.85 -1.97 -20.98
N LEU A 231 23.69 -1.31 -20.89
CA LEU A 231 23.58 0.12 -20.59
C LEU A 231 24.30 0.50 -19.30
N LEU A 232 24.21 -0.31 -18.23
CA LEU A 232 24.90 -0.06 -16.96
C LEU A 232 26.43 -0.06 -17.11
N LYS A 233 26.98 -1.01 -17.87
CA LYS A 233 28.42 -1.14 -18.09
C LYS A 233 28.93 -0.02 -18.99
N PHE A 234 28.24 0.25 -20.09
CA PHE A 234 28.67 1.26 -21.07
C PHE A 234 28.49 2.68 -20.57
N THR A 235 27.43 3.02 -19.82
CA THR A 235 27.30 4.37 -19.20
C THR A 235 28.46 4.66 -18.24
N LYS A 236 28.91 3.67 -17.46
CA LYS A 236 30.09 3.82 -16.60
C LYS A 236 31.38 4.03 -17.38
N LEU A 237 31.59 3.29 -18.47
CA LEU A 237 32.77 3.44 -19.32
C LEU A 237 32.77 4.80 -20.03
N TRP A 238 31.60 5.27 -20.45
CA TRP A 238 31.41 6.56 -21.10
C TRP A 238 31.75 7.71 -20.15
N GLU A 239 31.14 7.75 -18.97
CA GLU A 239 31.44 8.75 -17.93
C GLU A 239 32.93 8.73 -17.53
N LEU A 240 33.56 7.55 -17.50
CA LEU A 240 34.98 7.41 -17.19
C LEU A 240 35.88 8.00 -18.29
N LEU A 241 35.56 7.76 -19.56
CA LEU A 241 36.32 8.30 -20.69
C LEU A 241 36.16 9.82 -20.81
N GLU A 242 34.95 10.35 -20.67
CA GLU A 242 34.71 11.80 -20.66
C GLU A 242 35.51 12.48 -19.54
N LYS A 243 35.52 11.88 -18.33
CA LYS A 243 36.31 12.39 -17.20
C LYS A 243 37.82 12.30 -17.43
N THR A 244 38.29 11.24 -18.09
CA THR A 244 39.73 11.02 -18.34
C THR A 244 40.27 11.99 -19.40
N HIS A 245 39.47 12.29 -20.41
CA HIS A 245 39.84 13.18 -21.51
C HIS A 245 39.38 14.63 -21.30
N ASN A 246 38.53 14.88 -20.30
CA ASN A 246 37.89 16.17 -20.00
C ASN A 246 37.13 16.76 -21.20
N ILE A 247 36.42 15.91 -21.94
CA ILE A 247 35.66 16.23 -23.16
C ILE A 247 34.33 15.49 -23.09
N GLU A 248 33.24 16.10 -23.54
CA GLU A 248 31.96 15.42 -23.74
C GLU A 248 31.98 14.64 -25.06
N LEU A 249 31.57 13.37 -25.03
CA LEU A 249 31.62 12.50 -26.20
C LEU A 249 30.20 12.22 -26.70
N ASP A 250 30.00 12.33 -28.01
CA ASP A 250 28.81 11.78 -28.64
C ASP A 250 28.89 10.25 -28.79
N TYR A 251 27.77 9.58 -29.11
CA TYR A 251 27.74 8.10 -29.15
C TYR A 251 28.76 7.49 -30.12
N PRO A 252 28.88 7.96 -31.38
CA PRO A 252 29.93 7.49 -32.28
C PRO A 252 31.36 7.75 -31.76
N GLN A 253 31.63 8.95 -31.23
CA GLN A 253 32.93 9.32 -30.68
C GLN A 253 33.29 8.46 -29.46
N PHE A 254 32.33 8.17 -28.59
CA PHE A 254 32.52 7.27 -27.47
C PHE A 254 32.88 5.86 -27.92
N LEU A 255 32.17 5.29 -28.90
CA LEU A 255 32.50 3.98 -29.44
C LEU A 255 33.92 3.94 -30.03
N GLN A 256 34.29 4.98 -30.78
CA GLN A 256 35.62 5.10 -31.36
C GLN A 256 36.70 5.21 -30.27
N THR A 257 36.48 6.07 -29.28
CA THR A 257 37.42 6.28 -28.16
C THR A 257 37.55 5.03 -27.29
N LEU A 258 36.45 4.32 -27.04
CA LEU A 258 36.48 3.05 -26.32
C LEU A 258 37.24 1.97 -27.13
N SER A 259 37.12 1.98 -28.46
CA SER A 259 37.76 1.00 -29.34
C SER A 259 39.29 1.14 -29.42
N THR A 260 39.80 2.32 -29.09
CA THR A 260 41.24 2.66 -29.06
C THR A 260 41.80 2.76 -27.64
N SER A 261 40.94 2.77 -26.63
CA SER A 261 41.31 2.82 -25.21
C SER A 261 41.72 1.43 -24.67
N PRO A 262 42.64 1.36 -23.68
CA PRO A 262 42.92 0.12 -22.94
C PRO A 262 41.67 -0.45 -22.23
N LEU A 263 40.63 0.36 -21.99
CA LEU A 263 39.37 -0.09 -21.39
C LEU A 263 38.60 -1.08 -22.27
N LYS A 264 38.91 -1.17 -23.58
CA LYS A 264 38.31 -2.14 -24.50
C LYS A 264 38.44 -3.58 -24.02
N GLU A 265 39.55 -3.93 -23.39
CA GLU A 265 39.81 -5.29 -22.89
C GLU A 265 38.79 -5.75 -21.84
N THR A 266 38.12 -4.79 -21.19
CA THR A 266 37.05 -5.07 -20.23
C THR A 266 35.71 -5.40 -20.88
N VAL A 267 35.59 -5.27 -22.21
CA VAL A 267 34.35 -5.44 -22.98
C VAL A 267 34.49 -6.58 -23.98
N THR A 268 33.55 -7.54 -23.94
CA THR A 268 33.53 -8.64 -24.91
C THR A 268 32.98 -8.18 -26.27
N LEU A 269 33.36 -8.83 -27.37
CA LEU A 269 32.83 -8.57 -28.71
C LEU A 269 31.30 -8.64 -28.80
N LYS A 270 30.69 -9.53 -28.00
CA LYS A 270 29.23 -9.67 -27.90
C LYS A 270 28.58 -8.50 -27.17
N GLU A 271 29.26 -7.94 -26.17
CA GLU A 271 28.76 -6.75 -25.48
C GLU A 271 28.88 -5.50 -26.36
N PHE A 272 29.99 -5.37 -27.09
CA PHE A 272 30.23 -4.28 -28.02
C PHE A 272 29.17 -4.23 -29.14
N SER A 273 28.96 -5.35 -29.84
CA SER A 273 27.91 -5.47 -30.87
C SER A 273 26.50 -5.33 -30.29
N GLY A 274 26.28 -5.78 -29.05
CA GLY A 274 25.03 -5.55 -28.32
C GLY A 274 24.75 -4.06 -28.11
N PHE A 275 25.77 -3.26 -27.79
CA PHE A 275 25.64 -1.82 -27.59
C PHE A 275 25.45 -1.06 -28.91
N GLU A 276 26.15 -1.44 -29.99
CA GLU A 276 25.88 -0.89 -31.33
C GLU A 276 24.44 -1.12 -31.80
N ASN A 277 23.88 -2.30 -31.51
CA ASN A 277 22.48 -2.59 -31.83
C ASN A 277 21.50 -1.76 -31.00
N ILE A 278 21.83 -1.39 -29.77
CA ILE A 278 21.00 -0.49 -28.94
C ILE A 278 20.94 0.90 -29.57
N TYR A 279 22.07 1.43 -30.05
CA TYR A 279 22.10 2.72 -30.74
C TYR A 279 21.24 2.75 -32.00
N ARG A 280 21.26 1.67 -32.79
CA ARG A 280 20.41 1.54 -33.97
C ARG A 280 18.92 1.56 -33.65
N LEU A 281 18.53 0.99 -32.51
CA LEU A 281 17.15 0.96 -32.05
C LEU A 281 16.72 2.27 -31.38
N HIS A 282 17.68 3.04 -30.88
CA HIS A 282 17.49 4.28 -30.13
C HIS A 282 18.45 5.37 -30.63
N PRO A 283 18.24 5.89 -31.86
CA PRO A 283 19.12 6.90 -32.46
C PRO A 283 19.12 8.23 -31.70
N GLU A 284 18.15 8.45 -30.82
CA GLU A 284 18.07 9.61 -29.93
C GLU A 284 19.16 9.64 -28.84
N ILE A 285 19.86 8.53 -28.58
CA ILE A 285 20.94 8.49 -27.59
C ILE A 285 22.18 9.13 -28.17
N GLN A 286 22.37 10.43 -27.94
CA GLN A 286 23.56 11.14 -28.43
C GLN A 286 24.61 11.36 -27.36
N SER A 287 24.24 11.33 -26.07
CA SER A 287 25.16 11.60 -24.95
C SER A 287 25.13 10.54 -23.83
N ALA A 288 26.12 10.59 -22.94
CA ALA A 288 26.11 9.81 -21.70
C ALA A 288 24.86 10.09 -20.84
N LYS A 289 24.34 11.33 -20.85
CA LYS A 289 23.11 11.72 -20.17
C LYS A 289 21.88 11.05 -20.77
N ASP A 290 21.80 10.94 -22.09
CA ASP A 290 20.71 10.26 -22.78
C ASP A 290 20.76 8.75 -22.56
N ALA A 291 21.96 8.17 -22.59
CA ALA A 291 22.16 6.76 -22.27
C ALA A 291 21.76 6.46 -20.81
N ASN A 292 22.05 7.40 -19.90
CA ASN A 292 21.60 7.36 -18.51
C ASN A 292 20.09 7.54 -18.36
N ALA A 293 19.46 8.40 -19.17
CA ALA A 293 18.02 8.58 -19.21
C ALA A 293 17.33 7.32 -19.76
N LEU A 294 17.87 6.70 -20.79
CA LEU A 294 17.39 5.42 -21.32
C LEU A 294 17.58 4.29 -20.31
N LYS A 295 18.77 4.19 -19.69
CA LYS A 295 19.02 3.27 -18.56
C LYS A 295 17.99 3.46 -17.45
N LYS A 296 17.67 4.71 -17.12
CA LYS A 296 16.62 5.06 -16.16
C LYS A 296 15.24 4.70 -16.68
N ALA A 297 14.88 4.91 -17.95
CA ALA A 297 13.59 4.53 -18.52
C ALA A 297 13.38 3.00 -18.56
N TYR A 298 14.45 2.24 -18.83
CA TYR A 298 14.44 0.78 -18.73
C TYR A 298 14.28 0.28 -17.29
N LEU A 299 14.67 1.08 -16.29
CA LEU A 299 14.41 0.83 -14.87
C LEU A 299 13.05 1.37 -14.41
N HIS A 300 12.67 2.53 -14.91
CA HIS A 300 11.48 3.32 -14.62
C HIS A 300 10.50 3.15 -15.78
N VAL A 301 9.87 1.98 -15.80
CA VAL A 301 8.54 1.81 -16.43
C VAL A 301 7.51 2.52 -15.53
N SER A 302 7.71 3.81 -15.23
CA SER A 302 6.80 4.63 -14.42
C SER A 302 5.93 5.55 -15.29
N ALA A 303 6.42 5.97 -16.48
CA ALA A 303 5.57 6.74 -17.40
C ALA A 303 4.41 5.90 -17.97
N THR A 304 4.58 4.58 -18.06
CA THR A 304 3.49 3.66 -18.42
C THR A 304 2.61 3.30 -17.21
N SER A 305 3.08 3.46 -15.97
CA SER A 305 2.34 3.01 -14.79
C SER A 305 1.14 3.91 -14.46
N GLN A 306 1.26 5.23 -14.63
CA GLN A 306 0.16 6.15 -14.28
C GLN A 306 -1.11 5.92 -15.12
N ALA A 307 -0.99 5.84 -16.45
CA ALA A 307 -2.15 5.57 -17.32
C ALA A 307 -2.74 4.16 -17.10
N LEU A 308 -1.91 3.19 -16.74
CA LEU A 308 -2.35 1.84 -16.36
C LEU A 308 -3.09 1.86 -15.01
N ASP A 309 -2.61 2.62 -14.03
CA ASP A 309 -3.24 2.77 -12.71
C ASP A 309 -4.58 3.51 -12.82
N GLU A 310 -4.70 4.49 -13.72
CA GLU A 310 -5.98 5.17 -14.01
C GLU A 310 -7.06 4.23 -14.57
N GLU A 311 -6.69 3.31 -15.47
CA GLU A 311 -7.61 2.28 -15.95
C GLU A 311 -8.06 1.37 -14.81
N LEU A 312 -7.13 0.94 -13.95
CA LEU A 312 -7.44 0.11 -12.78
C LEU A 312 -8.33 0.84 -11.78
N ASP A 313 -8.09 2.13 -11.53
CA ASP A 313 -8.94 2.97 -10.67
C ASP A 313 -10.37 3.02 -11.22
N THR A 314 -10.52 3.15 -12.54
CA THR A 314 -11.84 3.17 -13.20
C THR A 314 -12.56 1.84 -13.03
N LEU A 315 -11.86 0.71 -13.19
CA LEU A 315 -12.41 -0.62 -12.95
C LEU A 315 -12.80 -0.82 -11.48
N PHE A 316 -11.97 -0.32 -10.55
CA PHE A 316 -12.25 -0.32 -9.12
C PHE A 316 -13.55 0.41 -8.79
N GLN A 317 -13.70 1.65 -9.26
CA GLN A 317 -14.91 2.45 -9.02
C GLN A 317 -16.17 1.79 -9.63
N LYS A 318 -16.05 1.22 -10.84
CA LYS A 318 -17.16 0.47 -11.46
C LYS A 318 -17.54 -0.75 -10.61
N ARG A 319 -16.56 -1.47 -10.09
CA ARG A 319 -16.76 -2.66 -9.25
C ARG A 319 -17.40 -2.31 -7.91
N LEU A 320 -16.93 -1.25 -7.25
CA LEU A 320 -17.54 -0.72 -6.01
C LEU A 320 -19.03 -0.41 -6.22
N LYS A 321 -19.35 0.38 -7.24
CA LYS A 321 -20.73 0.80 -7.53
C LYS A 321 -21.66 -0.36 -7.90
N SER A 322 -21.14 -1.43 -8.48
CA SER A 322 -21.98 -2.52 -9.00
C SER A 322 -22.13 -3.71 -8.05
N HIS A 323 -21.20 -3.90 -7.10
CA HIS A 323 -21.16 -5.12 -6.28
C HIS A 323 -21.07 -4.86 -4.78
N PHE A 324 -20.70 -3.64 -4.36
CA PHE A 324 -20.52 -3.30 -2.95
C PHE A 324 -21.52 -2.26 -2.43
N SER A 325 -22.23 -1.54 -3.33
CA SER A 325 -23.25 -0.56 -2.93
C SER A 325 -24.40 -1.19 -2.15
N SER A 326 -24.79 -2.41 -2.52
CA SER A 326 -25.89 -3.17 -1.90
C SER A 326 -25.58 -3.69 -0.50
N PHE A 327 -24.33 -3.64 -0.04
CA PHE A 327 -23.93 -4.22 1.25
C PHE A 327 -24.67 -3.61 2.45
N TYR A 328 -25.07 -2.34 2.33
CA TYR A 328 -25.85 -1.63 3.34
C TYR A 328 -27.35 -1.56 3.03
N GLU A 329 -27.77 -1.95 1.82
CA GLU A 329 -29.17 -1.91 1.37
C GLU A 329 -29.87 -3.27 1.58
N ASP A 330 -29.18 -4.38 1.30
CA ASP A 330 -29.82 -5.70 1.10
C ASP A 330 -29.50 -6.77 2.16
N VAL A 331 -28.53 -6.55 3.05
CA VAL A 331 -27.88 -7.66 3.78
C VAL A 331 -28.38 -7.83 5.20
N ASP A 332 -28.31 -6.77 6.02
CA ASP A 332 -28.65 -6.81 7.45
C ASP A 332 -28.69 -5.38 8.03
N PRO A 333 -29.76 -4.97 8.75
CA PRO A 333 -29.77 -3.73 9.53
C PRO A 333 -28.57 -3.58 10.49
N GLN A 334 -27.99 -4.70 10.93
CA GLN A 334 -26.77 -4.72 11.75
C GLN A 334 -25.61 -3.98 11.07
N MET A 335 -25.45 -4.08 9.74
CA MET A 335 -24.37 -3.38 9.04
C MET A 335 -24.48 -1.87 9.21
N LEU A 336 -25.69 -1.32 9.06
CA LEU A 336 -25.96 0.10 9.24
C LEU A 336 -25.61 0.55 10.67
N LEU A 337 -26.09 -0.19 11.68
CA LEU A 337 -25.79 0.09 13.08
C LEU A 337 -24.29 0.05 13.37
N SER A 338 -23.62 -0.98 12.86
CA SER A 338 -22.17 -1.17 13.01
C SER A 338 -21.36 -0.03 12.41
N ALA A 339 -21.76 0.45 11.23
CA ALA A 339 -21.15 1.61 10.61
C ALA A 339 -21.32 2.86 11.48
N LEU A 340 -22.50 3.09 12.06
CA LEU A 340 -22.79 4.19 12.99
C LEU A 340 -22.12 4.03 14.37
N GLU A 341 -21.64 2.84 14.71
CA GLU A 341 -20.77 2.58 15.87
C GLU A 341 -19.27 2.79 15.57
N GLY A 342 -18.92 3.20 14.34
CA GLY A 342 -17.53 3.45 13.94
C GLY A 342 -16.78 2.23 13.43
N ILE A 343 -17.45 1.10 13.20
CA ILE A 343 -16.81 -0.12 12.69
C ILE A 343 -16.58 0.00 11.18
N PRO A 344 -15.33 -0.11 10.69
CA PRO A 344 -15.04 0.05 9.27
C PRO A 344 -15.30 -1.23 8.48
N LEU A 345 -15.65 -1.05 7.21
CA LEU A 345 -15.58 -2.10 6.20
C LEU A 345 -14.65 -1.63 5.09
N TYR A 346 -13.44 -2.16 5.06
CA TYR A 346 -12.43 -1.69 4.13
C TYR A 346 -12.54 -2.38 2.77
N VAL A 347 -12.42 -1.58 1.71
CA VAL A 347 -12.34 -2.04 0.33
C VAL A 347 -11.26 -1.24 -0.39
N CYS A 348 -10.23 -1.93 -0.89
CA CYS A 348 -9.07 -1.29 -1.50
C CYS A 348 -8.64 -2.02 -2.77
N ALA A 349 -8.22 -1.28 -3.79
CA ALA A 349 -7.60 -1.88 -4.97
C ALA A 349 -6.15 -2.34 -4.65
N ASN A 350 -5.76 -3.52 -5.14
CA ASN A 350 -4.44 -4.10 -4.85
C ASN A 350 -3.29 -3.19 -5.28
N HIS A 351 -3.42 -2.45 -6.38
CA HIS A 351 -2.37 -1.53 -6.85
C HIS A 351 -2.22 -0.30 -5.96
N GLN A 352 -3.23 0.06 -5.17
CA GLN A 352 -3.21 1.20 -4.25
C GLN A 352 -2.87 0.81 -2.80
N LEU A 353 -2.80 -0.49 -2.48
CA LEU A 353 -2.47 -0.97 -1.13
C LEU A 353 -1.24 -0.28 -0.51
N PRO A 354 -0.11 -0.08 -1.24
CA PRO A 354 1.06 0.57 -0.64
C PRO A 354 0.80 1.98 -0.10
N SER A 355 -0.15 2.71 -0.69
CA SER A 355 -0.56 4.02 -0.17
C SER A 355 -1.53 3.88 0.99
N TYR A 356 -2.49 2.95 0.94
CA TYR A 356 -3.65 2.91 1.86
C TYR A 356 -3.53 1.99 3.07
N ILE A 357 -2.60 1.03 3.09
CA ILE A 357 -2.31 0.22 4.28
C ILE A 357 -2.10 1.07 5.56
N PRO A 358 -1.41 2.22 5.56
CA PRO A 358 -1.30 3.07 6.73
C PRO A 358 -2.64 3.57 7.31
N LEU A 359 -3.71 3.71 6.50
CA LEU A 359 -5.04 4.08 7.00
C LEU A 359 -5.85 2.86 7.44
N ILE A 360 -5.70 1.72 6.75
CA ILE A 360 -6.35 0.46 7.15
C ILE A 360 -5.82 0.00 8.51
N ALA A 361 -4.51 0.12 8.71
CA ALA A 361 -3.80 -0.26 9.93
C ALA A 361 -3.45 0.94 10.83
N ALA A 362 -4.25 2.01 10.80
CA ALA A 362 -3.94 3.27 11.48
C ALA A 362 -3.62 3.09 12.98
N GLU A 363 -4.40 2.30 13.72
CA GLU A 363 -4.16 2.05 15.15
C GLU A 363 -2.94 1.17 15.44
N ASP A 364 -2.54 0.35 14.48
CA ASP A 364 -1.38 -0.54 14.58
C ASP A 364 -0.10 0.11 14.00
N THR A 365 -0.16 1.39 13.63
CA THR A 365 0.94 2.15 13.02
C THR A 365 1.14 3.49 13.75
N SER A 366 2.11 4.30 13.30
CA SER A 366 2.37 5.63 13.88
C SER A 366 1.36 6.70 13.43
N PHE A 367 0.13 6.32 13.07
CA PHE A 367 -0.84 7.24 12.50
C PHE A 367 -1.18 8.38 13.46
N GLN A 368 -1.44 8.08 14.74
CA GLN A 368 -1.73 9.08 15.78
C GLN A 368 -0.63 10.16 15.83
N THR A 369 0.64 9.75 15.94
CA THR A 369 1.78 10.67 15.93
C THR A 369 1.82 11.52 14.66
N LYS A 370 1.58 10.90 13.50
CA LYS A 370 1.59 11.59 12.21
C LYS A 370 0.46 12.60 12.06
N ILE A 371 -0.70 12.34 12.66
CA ILE A 371 -1.80 13.31 12.70
C ILE A 371 -1.47 14.50 13.59
N TYR A 372 -0.89 14.29 14.77
CA TYR A 372 -0.44 15.41 15.60
C TYR A 372 0.62 16.25 14.86
N GLU A 373 1.61 15.63 14.23
CA GLU A 373 2.62 16.32 13.42
C GLU A 373 1.97 17.12 12.27
N LEU A 374 0.99 16.54 11.57
CA LEU A 374 0.27 17.21 10.49
C LEU A 374 -0.50 18.43 11.00
N LEU A 375 -1.26 18.28 12.09
CA LEU A 375 -2.07 19.37 12.65
C LEU A 375 -1.18 20.49 13.18
N PHE A 376 -0.11 20.14 13.90
CA PHE A 376 0.88 21.09 14.40
C PHE A 376 1.57 21.87 13.26
N TYR A 377 1.97 21.18 12.20
CA TYR A 377 2.56 21.83 11.02
C TYR A 377 1.60 22.81 10.34
N ASN A 378 0.29 22.59 10.48
CA ASN A 378 -0.75 23.47 9.97
C ASN A 378 -1.23 24.48 11.03
N GLY A 379 -0.47 24.72 12.10
CA GLY A 379 -0.70 25.80 13.07
C GLY A 379 -1.44 25.40 14.35
N LEU A 380 -1.99 24.19 14.43
CA LEU A 380 -2.75 23.79 15.61
C LEU A 380 -1.84 23.57 16.81
N ASN A 381 -2.07 24.29 17.92
CA ASN A 381 -1.52 23.85 19.20
C ASN A 381 -2.21 22.54 19.62
N THR A 382 -1.44 21.46 19.64
CA THR A 382 -1.94 20.11 19.92
C THR A 382 -2.03 19.79 21.41
N ASP A 383 -1.67 20.73 22.29
CA ASP A 383 -1.80 20.57 23.74
C ASP A 383 -3.26 20.27 24.13
N ASN A 384 -3.45 19.34 25.08
CA ASN A 384 -4.75 18.89 25.58
C ASN A 384 -5.73 18.27 24.55
N TRP A 385 -5.33 18.12 23.29
CA TRP A 385 -6.10 17.33 22.33
C TRP A 385 -5.88 15.84 22.56
N HIS A 386 -6.96 15.10 22.80
CA HIS A 386 -6.90 13.66 23.03
C HIS A 386 -7.38 12.87 21.82
N PHE A 387 -6.57 11.94 21.34
CA PHE A 387 -6.91 11.07 20.22
C PHE A 387 -7.85 9.93 20.66
N HIS A 388 -8.90 9.69 19.88
CA HIS A 388 -9.88 8.63 20.10
C HIS A 388 -10.10 7.80 18.82
N SER A 389 -10.24 6.49 18.99
CA SER A 389 -10.60 5.56 17.90
C SER A 389 -11.52 4.44 18.44
N PRO A 390 -12.83 4.44 18.10
CA PRO A 390 -13.55 5.50 17.40
C PRO A 390 -13.73 6.77 18.26
N ILE A 391 -14.00 7.90 17.61
CA ILE A 391 -14.40 9.14 18.31
C ILE A 391 -15.92 9.24 18.34
N LYS A 392 -16.47 9.62 19.49
CA LYS A 392 -17.91 9.79 19.70
C LYS A 392 -18.17 11.22 20.14
N PHE A 393 -19.19 11.82 19.55
CA PHE A 393 -19.66 13.16 19.88
C PHE A 393 -21.17 13.09 20.12
N HIS A 394 -21.59 13.58 21.29
CA HIS A 394 -23.00 13.67 21.65
C HIS A 394 -23.47 15.11 21.54
N ASN A 395 -24.51 15.32 20.73
CA ASN A 395 -25.33 16.53 20.78
C ASN A 395 -26.77 16.08 21.03
N THR A 396 -27.74 16.52 20.24
CA THR A 396 -29.10 15.92 20.23
C THR A 396 -29.12 14.49 19.70
N ILE A 397 -28.14 14.14 18.86
CA ILE A 397 -27.96 12.83 18.23
C ILE A 397 -26.50 12.40 18.46
N ASN A 398 -26.28 11.09 18.60
CA ASN A 398 -24.96 10.49 18.69
C ASN A 398 -24.30 10.41 17.32
N PHE A 399 -23.16 11.08 17.17
CA PHE A 399 -22.29 10.91 16.02
C PHE A 399 -21.06 10.10 16.43
N THR A 400 -20.77 9.05 15.69
CA THR A 400 -19.48 8.34 15.79
C THR A 400 -18.75 8.55 14.49
N PHE A 401 -17.44 8.74 14.55
CA PHE A 401 -16.53 8.75 13.40
C PHE A 401 -15.42 7.74 13.59
N ARG A 402 -14.72 7.42 12.50
CA ARG A 402 -13.68 6.38 12.50
C ARG A 402 -12.62 6.61 13.57
N MET A 403 -12.17 7.85 13.69
CA MET A 403 -11.22 8.33 14.69
C MET A 403 -11.25 9.85 14.72
N GLY A 404 -10.54 10.46 15.68
CA GLY A 404 -10.46 11.91 15.75
C GLY A 404 -9.76 12.38 17.01
N LEU A 405 -9.80 13.68 17.22
CA LEU A 405 -9.30 14.33 18.42
C LEU A 405 -10.42 15.12 19.10
N GLN A 406 -10.39 15.12 20.43
CA GLN A 406 -11.30 15.89 21.25
C GLN A 406 -10.53 16.82 22.17
N HIS A 407 -11.01 18.05 22.30
CA HIS A 407 -10.54 19.05 23.24
C HIS A 407 -11.73 19.54 24.08
N SER A 408 -11.52 19.81 25.36
CA SER A 408 -12.58 20.22 26.29
C SER A 408 -13.21 21.57 25.92
N ILE A 409 -12.38 22.51 25.44
CA ILE A 409 -12.76 23.87 25.02
C ILE A 409 -13.09 23.90 23.52
N TYR A 410 -12.10 23.65 22.66
CA TYR A 410 -12.21 23.84 21.20
C TYR A 410 -13.02 22.78 20.41
N GLY A 411 -13.58 21.76 21.08
CA GLY A 411 -14.51 20.81 20.47
C GLY A 411 -13.87 19.59 19.82
N THR A 412 -14.45 19.12 18.71
CA THR A 412 -14.14 17.81 18.10
C THR A 412 -13.63 17.92 16.66
N LEU A 413 -12.48 17.31 16.39
CA LEU A 413 -11.97 17.06 15.04
C LEU A 413 -12.15 15.58 14.68
N ALA A 414 -13.11 15.28 13.82
CA ALA A 414 -13.38 13.95 13.31
C ALA A 414 -12.53 13.65 12.06
N ILE A 415 -12.07 12.42 11.92
CA ILE A 415 -11.25 11.95 10.79
C ILE A 415 -11.93 10.76 10.12
N GLU A 416 -11.99 10.80 8.79
CA GLU A 416 -12.65 9.79 7.97
C GLU A 416 -11.85 9.42 6.71
N PHE A 417 -12.01 8.17 6.25
CA PHE A 417 -11.27 7.59 5.12
C PHE A 417 -12.21 7.17 3.98
N PRO A 418 -12.94 8.10 3.36
CA PRO A 418 -14.03 7.78 2.45
C PRO A 418 -13.61 7.03 1.19
N SER A 419 -12.32 7.06 0.83
CA SER A 419 -11.77 6.36 -0.34
C SER A 419 -11.69 4.84 -0.16
N ILE A 420 -11.61 4.34 1.08
CA ILE A 420 -11.36 2.93 1.37
C ILE A 420 -12.28 2.32 2.43
N ASP A 421 -12.97 3.13 3.24
CA ASP A 421 -13.92 2.63 4.25
C ASP A 421 -15.36 2.87 3.78
N LEU A 422 -16.07 1.80 3.40
CA LEU A 422 -17.47 1.91 2.98
C LEU A 422 -18.37 2.41 4.11
N SER A 423 -18.05 2.10 5.37
CA SER A 423 -18.79 2.58 6.54
C SER A 423 -18.67 4.10 6.71
N SER A 424 -17.58 4.69 6.24
CA SER A 424 -17.34 6.15 6.28
C SER A 424 -18.45 6.91 5.56
N HIS A 425 -18.89 6.41 4.40
CA HIS A 425 -19.98 7.01 3.65
C HIS A 425 -21.29 7.08 4.45
N ILE A 426 -21.59 6.02 5.20
CA ILE A 426 -22.78 5.95 6.06
C ILE A 426 -22.68 6.98 7.19
N ARG A 427 -21.53 7.05 7.88
CA ARG A 427 -21.32 8.00 8.99
C ARG A 427 -21.38 9.44 8.52
N ILE A 428 -20.71 9.76 7.41
CA ILE A 428 -20.71 11.11 6.84
C ILE A 428 -22.13 11.49 6.39
N ARG A 429 -22.86 10.59 5.70
CA ARG A 429 -24.26 10.83 5.32
C ARG A 429 -25.16 11.07 6.54
N HIS A 430 -24.99 10.28 7.59
CA HIS A 430 -25.72 10.44 8.84
C HIS A 430 -25.41 11.79 9.50
N PHE A 431 -24.15 12.22 9.48
CA PHE A 431 -23.73 13.53 9.97
C PHE A 431 -24.37 14.68 9.20
N PHE A 432 -24.31 14.69 7.87
CA PHE A 432 -24.91 15.77 7.07
C PHE A 432 -26.44 15.81 7.17
N LYS A 433 -27.10 14.66 7.31
CA LYS A 433 -28.57 14.61 7.43
C LYS A 433 -29.07 15.17 8.76
N ASN A 434 -28.31 15.01 9.83
CA ASN A 434 -28.78 15.22 11.20
C ASN A 434 -28.02 16.33 11.96
N SER A 435 -27.01 16.95 11.35
CA SER A 435 -26.29 18.07 11.94
C SER A 435 -27.17 19.31 12.02
N THR A 436 -26.92 20.12 13.05
CA THR A 436 -27.58 21.41 13.26
C THR A 436 -26.51 22.50 13.30
N LYS A 437 -26.92 23.78 13.31
CA LYS A 437 -26.00 24.91 13.44
C LYS A 437 -25.15 24.87 14.72
N HIS A 438 -25.55 24.10 15.73
CA HIS A 438 -24.81 23.94 16.99
C HIS A 438 -23.85 22.75 17.00
N THR A 439 -23.77 21.99 15.91
CA THR A 439 -22.85 20.85 15.81
C THR A 439 -21.44 21.35 15.47
N GLN A 440 -20.62 21.59 16.50
CA GLN A 440 -19.22 22.00 16.36
C GLN A 440 -18.31 20.79 16.13
N VAL A 441 -18.34 20.24 14.92
CA VAL A 441 -17.46 19.15 14.49
C VAL A 441 -16.76 19.54 13.19
N ILE A 442 -15.43 19.44 13.21
CA ILE A 442 -14.59 19.62 12.02
C ILE A 442 -14.31 18.25 11.45
N LEU A 443 -14.56 18.06 10.16
CA LEU A 443 -14.39 16.77 9.50
C LEU A 443 -13.18 16.81 8.55
N LEU A 444 -12.13 16.08 8.91
CA LEU A 444 -10.92 15.88 8.12
C LEU A 444 -11.02 14.58 7.31
N LEU A 445 -11.06 14.71 5.99
CA LEU A 445 -11.02 13.59 5.06
C LEU A 445 -9.57 13.29 4.65
N ILE A 446 -9.15 12.04 4.81
CA ILE A 446 -7.80 11.61 4.43
C ILE A 446 -7.89 10.58 3.31
N GLY A 447 -7.14 10.82 2.24
CA GLY A 447 -7.03 9.95 1.09
C GLY A 447 -6.14 10.55 0.01
N LYS A 448 -6.05 9.94 -1.17
CA LYS A 448 -5.38 10.57 -2.31
C LYS A 448 -6.22 11.73 -2.83
N ARG A 449 -5.58 12.82 -3.26
CA ARG A 449 -6.30 13.99 -3.81
C ARG A 449 -7.29 13.64 -4.91
N LYS A 450 -6.93 12.73 -5.81
CA LYS A 450 -7.81 12.25 -6.90
C LYS A 450 -9.07 11.57 -6.36
N ASP A 451 -8.91 10.68 -5.38
CA ASP A 451 -10.01 9.90 -4.82
C ASP A 451 -10.96 10.78 -3.99
N ILE A 452 -10.41 11.73 -3.22
CA ILE A 452 -11.21 12.71 -2.48
C ILE A 452 -11.92 13.67 -3.44
N THR A 453 -11.27 14.13 -4.50
CA THR A 453 -11.93 14.96 -5.53
C THR A 453 -13.13 14.22 -6.15
N ASN A 454 -12.96 12.94 -6.47
CA ASN A 454 -14.07 12.10 -6.97
C ASN A 454 -15.18 11.94 -5.93
N TYR A 455 -14.84 11.71 -4.66
CA TYR A 455 -15.81 11.64 -3.56
C TYR A 455 -16.59 12.95 -3.40
N CYS A 456 -15.91 14.10 -3.49
CA CYS A 456 -16.58 15.39 -3.43
C CYS A 456 -17.60 15.55 -4.58
N ASN A 457 -17.18 15.26 -5.81
CA ASN A 457 -18.02 15.39 -7.01
C ASN A 457 -19.23 14.45 -7.01
N THR A 458 -19.09 13.23 -6.47
CA THR A 458 -20.10 12.18 -6.60
C THR A 458 -21.04 12.08 -5.41
N PHE A 459 -20.58 12.46 -4.22
CA PHE A 459 -21.31 12.36 -2.97
C PHE A 459 -21.52 13.71 -2.27
N LEU A 460 -20.44 14.44 -1.95
CA LEU A 460 -20.58 15.68 -1.16
C LEU A 460 -21.34 16.76 -1.93
N SER A 461 -21.26 16.79 -3.27
CA SER A 461 -22.05 17.69 -4.12
C SER A 461 -23.58 17.53 -3.97
N LYS A 462 -24.03 16.39 -3.43
CA LYS A 462 -25.45 16.07 -3.18
C LYS A 462 -25.86 16.25 -1.73
N CYS A 463 -24.91 16.57 -0.84
CA CYS A 463 -25.19 16.81 0.56
C CYS A 463 -25.64 18.26 0.76
N LEU A 464 -26.62 18.49 1.63
CA LEU A 464 -27.00 19.84 2.04
C LEU A 464 -25.93 20.35 3.01
N TYR A 465 -25.25 21.44 2.65
CA TYR A 465 -24.25 22.06 3.50
C TYR A 465 -24.93 23.00 4.49
N SER A 466 -24.50 22.92 5.74
CA SER A 466 -24.67 24.03 6.68
C SER A 466 -23.37 24.84 6.69
N ASP A 467 -23.47 26.16 6.74
CA ASP A 467 -22.32 27.07 6.80
C ASP A 467 -21.42 26.82 8.03
N THR A 468 -21.92 26.08 9.03
CA THR A 468 -21.21 25.73 10.25
C THR A 468 -20.38 24.44 10.16
N ILE A 469 -20.45 23.70 9.04
CA ILE A 469 -19.71 22.45 8.87
C ILE A 469 -18.39 22.73 8.15
N HIS A 470 -17.29 22.53 8.86
CA HIS A 470 -15.96 22.66 8.29
C HIS A 470 -15.47 21.32 7.75
N LEU A 471 -15.27 21.26 6.43
CA LEU A 471 -14.70 20.11 5.74
C LEU A 471 -13.25 20.39 5.36
N LEU A 472 -12.36 19.48 5.75
CA LEU A 472 -10.93 19.54 5.51
C LEU A 472 -10.46 18.32 4.73
N PHE A 473 -9.33 18.47 4.04
CA PHE A 473 -8.67 17.41 3.28
C PHE A 473 -7.17 17.38 3.55
N ALA A 474 -6.62 16.19 3.76
CA ALA A 474 -5.19 15.95 3.75
C ALA A 474 -4.82 14.78 2.82
N ASP A 475 -3.75 14.97 2.04
CA ASP A 475 -3.27 13.94 1.12
C ASP A 475 -2.44 12.89 1.87
N ILE A 476 -2.89 11.64 1.81
CA ILE A 476 -2.24 10.49 2.46
C ILE A 476 -0.77 10.31 2.06
N ASP A 477 -0.43 10.51 0.77
CA ASP A 477 0.93 10.28 0.27
C ASP A 477 1.90 11.33 0.83
N SER A 478 1.37 12.40 1.43
CA SER A 478 2.13 13.49 2.01
C SER A 478 2.21 13.47 3.54
N ILE A 479 1.26 12.82 4.24
CA ILE A 479 1.27 12.68 5.71
C ILE A 479 2.55 11.97 6.20
N TYR A 480 3.05 11.01 5.42
CA TYR A 480 4.20 10.19 5.79
C TYR A 480 5.54 10.71 5.22
N GLN A 481 5.56 11.92 4.65
CA GLN A 481 6.79 12.56 4.20
C GLN A 481 7.52 13.24 5.37
N PRO A 482 8.84 13.51 5.24
CA PRO A 482 9.61 14.19 6.29
C PRO A 482 9.09 15.59 6.65
N THR A 483 8.53 16.29 5.66
CA THR A 483 7.83 17.57 5.84
C THR A 483 6.34 17.34 5.61
N PRO A 484 5.48 17.43 6.64
CA PRO A 484 4.05 17.21 6.49
C PRO A 484 3.43 18.17 5.48
N ALA A 485 2.42 17.70 4.74
CA ALA A 485 1.73 18.50 3.74
C ALA A 485 0.77 19.55 4.36
N PRO A 486 0.38 20.55 3.56
CA PRO A 486 -0.73 21.42 3.91
C PRO A 486 -2.04 20.64 4.02
N ILE A 487 -2.90 21.09 4.94
CA ILE A 487 -4.32 20.76 4.96
C ILE A 487 -5.06 21.74 4.05
N TYR A 488 -6.05 21.24 3.33
CA TYR A 488 -6.89 22.03 2.44
C TYR A 488 -8.32 22.13 2.96
N GLN A 489 -8.99 23.24 2.70
CA GLN A 489 -10.42 23.37 2.90
C GLN A 489 -11.19 22.76 1.72
N ILE A 490 -12.34 22.15 2.02
CA ILE A 490 -13.35 21.78 1.03
C ILE A 490 -14.53 22.74 1.16
N THR A 491 -14.82 23.48 0.10
CA THR A 491 -15.98 24.39 0.00
C THR A 491 -16.76 24.06 -1.26
N GLU A 492 -18.09 23.97 -1.17
CA GLU A 492 -18.96 23.62 -2.29
C GLU A 492 -18.53 22.34 -3.04
N ALA A 493 -18.18 21.29 -2.28
CA ALA A 493 -17.67 20.03 -2.81
C ALA A 493 -16.40 20.17 -3.67
N LYS A 494 -15.56 21.19 -3.45
CA LYS A 494 -14.28 21.36 -4.14
C LYS A 494 -13.17 21.64 -3.15
N ILE A 495 -12.00 21.04 -3.39
CA ILE A 495 -10.78 21.34 -2.65
C ILE A 495 -10.29 22.71 -3.12
N THR A 496 -10.23 23.70 -2.23
CA THR A 496 -9.97 25.10 -2.60
C THR A 496 -8.63 25.61 -2.13
N SER A 497 -8.52 26.00 -0.87
CA SER A 497 -7.36 26.72 -0.33
C SER A 497 -6.63 25.92 0.73
N GLN A 498 -5.33 26.15 0.86
CA GLN A 498 -4.57 25.69 2.03
C GLN A 498 -5.02 26.48 3.26
N ILE A 499 -4.95 25.85 4.42
CA ILE A 499 -5.39 26.48 5.66
C ILE A 499 -4.31 26.46 6.75
N LEU A 500 -4.51 27.31 7.74
CA LEU A 500 -3.97 27.22 9.07
C LEU A 500 -5.12 26.96 10.04
N LEU A 501 -4.80 26.22 11.10
CA LEU A 501 -5.68 25.92 12.21
C LEU A 501 -5.20 26.76 13.39
N GLU A 502 -6.10 27.46 14.06
CA GLU A 502 -5.79 28.27 15.23
C GLU A 502 -6.81 28.00 16.34
N CYS A 503 -6.31 27.88 17.57
CA CYS A 503 -7.14 27.88 18.77
C CYS A 503 -6.94 29.23 19.44
N ASP A 504 -7.98 30.08 19.44
CA ASP A 504 -7.91 31.38 20.08
C ASP A 504 -8.37 31.26 21.54
N GLU A 505 -7.47 31.58 22.47
CA GLU A 505 -7.74 31.54 23.91
C GLU A 505 -8.69 32.68 24.35
N PHE A 506 -8.80 33.77 23.59
CA PHE A 506 -9.59 34.93 23.97
C PHE A 506 -11.10 34.72 23.74
N ASP A 507 -11.47 34.09 22.63
CA ASP A 507 -12.87 33.80 22.31
C ASP A 507 -13.27 32.33 22.53
N GLU A 508 -12.31 31.49 22.93
CA GLU A 508 -12.44 30.05 23.15
C GLU A 508 -12.89 29.27 21.89
N GLN A 509 -12.59 29.79 20.69
CA GLN A 509 -13.01 29.19 19.42
C GLN A 509 -11.85 28.55 18.64
N PHE A 510 -12.24 27.59 17.81
CA PHE A 510 -11.38 27.01 16.79
C PHE A 510 -11.57 27.74 15.47
N HIS A 511 -10.51 28.34 14.96
CA HIS A 511 -10.51 29.10 13.72
C HIS A 511 -9.83 28.33 12.59
N ILE A 512 -10.38 28.47 11.38
CA ILE A 512 -9.80 27.96 10.14
C ILE A 512 -9.44 29.17 9.28
N ILE A 513 -8.15 29.44 9.18
CA ILE A 513 -7.62 30.60 8.48
C ILE A 513 -7.15 30.15 7.10
N LYS A 514 -7.65 30.79 6.04
CA LYS A 514 -7.15 30.53 4.69
C LYS A 514 -5.75 31.11 4.57
N LYS A 515 -4.80 30.32 4.09
CA LYS A 515 -3.52 30.88 3.61
C LYS A 515 -3.83 31.63 2.32
N GLU A 516 -3.94 32.95 2.41
CA GLU A 516 -3.94 33.79 1.21
C GLU A 516 -2.61 33.57 0.47
N GLU A 517 -2.62 33.56 -0.87
CA GLU A 517 -1.43 33.37 -1.70
C GLU A 517 -0.38 34.49 -1.55
N ASN A 518 -0.51 35.40 -0.59
CA ASN A 518 0.43 36.49 -0.34
C ASN A 518 0.70 36.66 1.15
N ILE A 519 1.79 36.08 1.64
CA ILE A 519 2.61 36.73 2.67
C ILE A 519 4.06 36.67 2.16
N LEU A 520 4.60 37.87 1.95
CA LEU A 520 5.95 38.21 1.47
C LEU A 520 7.08 37.53 2.26
#